data_AF-A0A1M5V3Z5-F1
#
_entry.id   AF-A0A1M5V3Z5-F1
#
_cell.length_a   1.000
_cell.length_b   1.000
_cell.length_c   1.000
_cell.angle_alpha   90.00
_cell.angle_beta   90.00
_cell.angle_gamma   90.00
#
_symmetry.space_group_name_H-M   'P 1'
#
loop_
_entity.id
_entity.type
_entity.pdbx_description
1 polymer ?
#
loop_
_entity_poly.entity_id
_entity_poly.type
_entity_poly.pdbx_seq_one_letter_code
_entity_poly.pdbx_strand_id
1 'polypeptide(L)'
;MKIINNNIYKALQLYNNQKQIKNVKTSAKIKKRDKLSLSNKAIEYQIAMKALKNVPDIRKDKVEEIKRQIETKAYKIDSGKIVEKMFENVNIDKKV
;
A
#
# COMPACT_ATOMS: atom_id res chain seq x y z
N MET A 1 39.37 -11.03 -69.87
CA MET A 1 38.76 -9.71 -69.59
C MET A 1 37.71 -9.89 -68.49
N LYS A 2 37.90 -9.31 -67.28
CA LYS A 2 36.92 -9.39 -66.19
C LYS A 2 36.18 -8.05 -66.11
N ILE A 3 34.92 -8.03 -66.52
CA ILE A 3 34.08 -6.83 -66.45
C ILE A 3 33.58 -6.71 -65.01
N ILE A 4 34.15 -5.81 -64.24
CA ILE A 4 33.66 -5.52 -62.88
C ILE A 4 32.53 -4.51 -63.03
N ASN A 5 31.28 -4.98 -62.98
CA ASN A 5 30.10 -4.14 -63.12
C ASN A 5 29.81 -3.44 -61.78
N ASN A 6 30.22 -2.18 -61.69
CA ASN A 6 30.13 -1.32 -60.50
C ASN A 6 28.67 -1.12 -59.99
N ASN A 7 27.68 -1.38 -60.85
CA ASN A 7 26.27 -1.27 -60.49
C ASN A 7 25.81 -2.40 -59.53
N ILE A 8 26.46 -3.57 -59.60
CA ILE A 8 26.17 -4.71 -58.71
C ILE A 8 26.62 -4.37 -57.27
N TYR A 9 27.80 -3.76 -57.12
CA TYR A 9 28.30 -3.30 -55.83
C TYR A 9 27.38 -2.24 -55.22
N LYS A 10 26.87 -1.31 -56.03
CA LYS A 10 25.96 -0.26 -55.58
C LYS A 10 24.60 -0.83 -55.16
N ALA A 11 24.06 -1.80 -55.90
CA ALA A 11 22.83 -2.50 -55.54
C ALA A 11 22.97 -3.30 -54.24
N LEU A 12 24.11 -3.97 -54.04
CA LEU A 12 24.40 -4.73 -52.82
C LEU A 12 24.52 -3.83 -51.59
N GLN A 13 25.12 -2.64 -51.74
CA GLN A 13 25.17 -1.65 -50.66
C GLN A 13 23.78 -1.12 -50.29
N LEU A 14 22.92 -0.84 -51.27
CA LEU A 14 21.55 -0.40 -51.01
C LEU A 14 20.72 -1.49 -50.30
N TYR A 15 20.86 -2.74 -50.73
CA TYR A 15 20.19 -3.88 -50.08
C TYR A 15 20.66 -4.08 -48.63
N ASN A 16 21.97 -3.97 -48.37
CA ASN A 16 22.52 -4.05 -47.02
C ASN A 16 22.08 -2.88 -46.14
N ASN A 17 22.00 -1.66 -46.69
CA ASN A 17 21.53 -0.49 -45.96
C ASN A 17 20.04 -0.58 -45.64
N GLN A 18 19.21 -1.15 -46.53
CA GLN A 18 17.79 -1.36 -46.26
C GLN A 18 17.55 -2.36 -45.11
N LYS A 19 18.42 -3.36 -44.95
CA LYS A 19 18.37 -4.31 -43.82
C LYS A 19 18.70 -3.67 -42.47
N GLN A 20 19.43 -2.55 -42.47
CA GLN A 20 19.81 -1.79 -41.26
C GLN A 20 18.76 -0.73 -40.86
N ILE A 21 17.84 -0.34 -41.75
CA ILE A 21 16.74 0.61 -41.46
C ILE A 21 15.50 -0.15 -40.95
N LYS A 22 15.69 -1.11 -40.03
CA LYS A 22 14.60 -1.66 -39.19
C LYS A 22 14.83 -1.42 -37.70
N ASN A 23 15.77 -0.57 -37.34
CA ASN A 23 15.70 0.13 -36.06
C ASN A 23 14.82 1.36 -36.24
N VAL A 24 13.51 1.12 -36.45
CA VAL A 24 12.52 2.10 -36.00
C VAL A 24 12.83 2.25 -34.53
N LYS A 25 13.49 3.35 -34.16
CA LYS A 25 13.52 3.80 -32.78
C LYS A 25 12.04 3.94 -32.45
N THR A 26 11.48 2.89 -31.86
CA THR A 26 10.29 3.01 -31.04
C THR A 26 10.74 4.02 -30.02
N SER A 27 10.44 5.30 -30.28
CA SER A 27 10.32 6.27 -29.22
C SER A 27 9.27 5.61 -28.36
N ALA A 28 9.76 4.86 -27.37
CA ALA A 28 8.96 4.36 -26.29
C ALA A 28 8.43 5.65 -25.71
N LYS A 29 7.26 6.06 -26.19
CA LYS A 29 6.48 7.18 -25.73
C LYS A 29 6.42 6.87 -24.26
N ILE A 30 7.26 7.56 -23.47
CA ILE A 30 7.34 7.35 -22.04
C ILE A 30 5.91 7.62 -21.62
N LYS A 31 5.13 6.55 -21.40
CA LYS A 31 3.76 6.65 -20.95
C LYS A 31 3.92 7.49 -19.70
N LYS A 32 3.38 8.72 -19.71
CA LYS A 32 3.32 9.56 -18.52
C LYS A 32 2.70 8.66 -17.47
N ARG A 33 3.53 8.16 -16.55
CA ARG A 33 3.04 7.31 -15.47
C ARG A 33 2.22 8.24 -14.59
N ASP A 34 1.02 7.81 -14.25
CA ASP A 34 0.19 8.57 -13.34
C ASP A 34 0.97 8.79 -12.04
N LYS A 35 1.10 10.06 -11.65
CA LYS A 35 1.83 10.44 -10.43
C LYS A 35 0.83 10.49 -9.30
N LEU A 36 0.95 9.55 -8.37
CA LEU A 36 0.21 9.61 -7.11
C LEU A 36 0.84 10.68 -6.21
N SER A 37 0.06 11.68 -5.84
CA SER A 37 0.42 12.68 -4.83
C SER A 37 -0.55 12.55 -3.67
N LEU A 38 -0.06 12.09 -2.51
CA LEU A 38 -0.86 12.04 -1.29
C LEU A 38 -0.86 13.42 -0.64
N SER A 39 -1.98 13.82 -0.06
CA SER A 39 -2.02 15.00 0.80
C SER A 39 -1.23 14.73 2.09
N ASN A 40 -0.69 15.78 2.72
CA ASN A 40 0.04 15.63 3.99
C ASN A 40 -0.80 14.92 5.05
N LYS A 41 -2.10 15.25 5.13
CA LYS A 41 -3.06 14.59 6.02
C LYS A 41 -3.22 13.10 5.73
N ALA A 42 -3.21 12.69 4.46
CA ALA A 42 -3.31 11.28 4.10
C ALA A 42 -2.05 10.49 4.53
N ILE A 43 -0.88 11.10 4.44
CA ILE A 43 0.38 10.52 4.92
C ILE A 43 0.35 10.37 6.45
N GLU A 44 -0.04 11.42 7.17
CA GLU A 44 -0.20 11.40 8.63
C GLU A 44 -1.18 10.31 9.08
N TYR A 45 -2.33 10.20 8.40
CA TYR A 45 -3.31 9.15 8.68
C TYR A 45 -2.72 7.76 8.44
N GLN A 46 -1.98 7.55 7.35
CA GLN A 46 -1.33 6.28 7.07
C GLN A 46 -0.30 5.91 8.16
N ILE A 47 0.45 6.88 8.69
CA ILE A 47 1.39 6.68 9.79
C ILE A 47 0.63 6.30 11.06
N ALA A 48 -0.43 7.02 11.41
CA ALA A 48 -1.26 6.72 12.58
C ALA A 48 -1.88 5.32 12.50
N MET A 49 -2.40 4.93 11.34
CA MET A 49 -2.94 3.58 11.11
C MET A 49 -1.88 2.49 11.22
N LYS A 50 -0.66 2.73 10.72
CA LYS A 50 0.46 1.80 10.90
C LYS A 50 0.84 1.66 12.37
N ALA A 51 0.90 2.77 13.11
CA ALA A 51 1.18 2.75 14.54
C ALA A 51 0.11 1.96 15.30
N LEU A 52 -1.17 2.17 14.98
CA LEU A 52 -2.29 1.45 15.58
C LEU A 52 -2.23 -0.07 15.32
N LYS A 53 -1.84 -0.48 14.11
CA LYS A 53 -1.65 -1.91 13.77
C LYS A 53 -0.53 -2.59 14.54
N ASN A 54 0.47 -1.83 14.98
CA ASN A 54 1.57 -2.37 15.79
C ASN A 54 1.21 -2.46 17.28
N VAL A 55 0.07 -1.90 17.70
CA VAL A 55 -0.42 -2.04 19.07
C VAL A 55 -0.95 -3.47 19.24
N PRO A 56 -0.53 -4.21 20.27
CA PRO A 56 -1.05 -5.56 20.50
C PRO A 56 -2.54 -5.52 20.83
N ASP A 57 -3.29 -6.46 20.24
CA ASP A 57 -4.73 -6.62 20.50
C ASP A 57 -5.05 -6.80 21.99
N ILE A 58 -4.13 -7.43 22.72
CA ILE A 58 -4.27 -7.69 24.15
C ILE A 58 -3.23 -6.89 24.93
N ARG A 59 -3.73 -6.03 25.80
CA ARG A 59 -2.95 -5.36 26.85
C ARG A 59 -2.64 -6.32 28.01
N LYS A 60 -1.62 -7.15 27.82
CA LYS A 60 -1.23 -8.19 28.79
C LYS A 60 -0.98 -7.64 30.20
N ASP A 61 -0.33 -6.48 30.29
CA ASP A 61 -0.11 -5.74 31.53
C ASP A 61 -1.39 -5.55 32.35
N LYS A 62 -2.47 -5.11 31.67
CA LYS A 62 -3.74 -4.84 32.33
C LYS A 62 -4.46 -6.11 32.76
N VAL A 63 -4.37 -7.16 31.94
CA VAL A 63 -4.95 -8.47 32.23
C VAL A 63 -4.30 -9.07 33.47
N GLU A 64 -2.97 -9.08 33.53
CA GLU A 64 -2.24 -9.63 34.66
C GLU A 64 -2.47 -8.83 35.95
N GLU A 65 -2.58 -7.49 35.84
CA GLU A 65 -2.95 -6.65 36.99
C GLU A 65 -4.31 -7.04 37.57
N ILE A 66 -5.33 -7.19 36.71
CA ILE A 66 -6.68 -7.56 37.15
C ILE A 66 -6.70 -8.97 37.74
N LYS A 67 -6.03 -9.94 37.09
CA LYS A 67 -5.90 -11.32 37.63
C LYS A 67 -5.34 -11.31 39.03
N ARG A 68 -4.24 -10.58 39.26
CA ARG A 68 -3.63 -10.44 40.58
C ARG A 68 -4.59 -9.85 41.60
N GLN A 69 -5.36 -8.81 41.24
CA GLN A 69 -6.35 -8.21 42.14
C GLN A 69 -7.46 -9.20 42.51
N ILE A 70 -7.87 -10.07 41.59
CA ILE A 70 -8.85 -11.12 41.85
C ILE A 70 -8.27 -12.18 42.78
N GLU A 71 -7.06 -12.67 42.51
CA GLU A 71 -6.35 -13.66 43.34
C GLU A 71 -6.15 -13.18 44.78
N THR A 72 -5.75 -11.92 44.97
CA THR A 72 -5.54 -11.33 46.29
C THR A 72 -6.84 -10.86 46.96
N LYS A 73 -8.00 -11.09 46.35
CA LYS A 73 -9.32 -10.60 46.79
C LYS A 73 -9.39 -9.07 46.97
N ALA A 74 -8.50 -8.33 46.33
CA ALA A 74 -8.46 -6.86 46.34
C ALA A 74 -9.30 -6.24 45.22
N TYR A 75 -9.85 -7.05 44.31
CA TYR A 75 -10.71 -6.57 43.23
C TYR A 75 -12.07 -6.10 43.79
N LYS A 76 -12.29 -4.78 43.77
CA LYS A 76 -13.54 -4.17 44.23
C LYS A 76 -14.54 -4.07 43.08
N ILE A 77 -15.71 -4.67 43.26
CA ILE A 77 -16.82 -4.57 42.33
C ILE A 77 -17.59 -3.28 42.61
N ASP A 78 -17.82 -2.49 41.57
CA ASP A 78 -18.61 -1.26 41.61
C ASP A 78 -19.90 -1.49 40.82
N SER A 79 -21.03 -1.55 41.53
CA SER A 79 -22.35 -1.76 40.94
C SER A 79 -22.75 -0.63 40.00
N GLY A 80 -22.32 0.62 40.26
CA GLY A 80 -22.60 1.76 39.39
C GLY A 80 -21.93 1.59 38.03
N LYS A 81 -20.66 1.17 38.01
CA LYS A 81 -19.93 0.90 36.76
C LYS A 81 -20.52 -0.26 35.95
N ILE A 82 -21.05 -1.28 36.63
CA ILE A 82 -21.74 -2.39 35.95
C ILE A 82 -22.96 -1.84 35.20
N VAL A 83 -23.79 -1.07 35.88
CA VAL A 83 -25.01 -0.47 35.30
C VAL A 83 -24.65 0.48 34.15
N GLU A 84 -23.65 1.34 34.34
CA GLU A 84 -23.14 2.23 33.28
C GLU A 84 -22.73 1.44 32.03
N LYS A 85 -21.97 0.35 32.17
CA LYS A 85 -21.53 -0.49 31.04
C LYS A 85 -22.65 -1.30 30.41
N MET A 86 -23.68 -1.66 31.17
CA MET A 86 -24.89 -2.26 30.62
C MET A 86 -25.61 -1.26 29.71
N PHE A 87 -25.77 0.00 30.13
CA PHE A 87 -26.47 1.02 29.34
C PHE A 87 -25.63 1.63 28.21
N GLU A 88 -24.31 1.65 28.30
CA GLU A 88 -23.41 2.18 27.25
C GLU A 88 -23.60 1.48 25.89
N ASN A 89 -23.89 0.18 25.89
CA ASN A 89 -24.06 -0.62 24.66
C ASN A 89 -25.52 -0.81 24.27
N VAL A 90 -26.46 -0.35 25.10
CA VAL A 90 -27.85 -0.30 24.70
C VAL A 90 -27.96 0.88 23.73
N ASN A 91 -27.93 0.57 22.43
CA ASN A 91 -28.54 1.44 21.44
C ASN A 91 -30.01 1.52 21.82
N ILE A 92 -30.35 2.46 22.72
CA ILE A 92 -31.72 2.83 23.02
C ILE A 92 -32.25 3.30 21.68
N ASP A 93 -32.96 2.39 21.02
CA ASP A 93 -33.56 2.57 19.72
C ASP A 93 -34.34 3.89 19.80
N LYS A 94 -33.74 4.96 19.28
CA LYS A 94 -34.40 6.24 19.20
C LYS A 94 -35.47 6.05 18.15
N LYS A 95 -36.66 5.59 18.59
CA LYS A 95 -37.89 5.76 17.84
C LYS A 95 -38.05 7.25 17.58
N VAL A 96 -37.61 7.66 16.39
CA VAL A 96 -38.05 8.86 15.71
C VAL A 96 -39.20 8.45 14.80
#